data_AF-A0A2D8V3M0-F1
#
_entry.id   AF-A0A2D8V3M0-F1
#
_cell.length_a   1.000
_cell.length_b   1.000
_cell.length_c   1.000
_cell.angle_alpha   90.00
_cell.angle_beta   90.00
_cell.angle_gamma   90.00
#
_symmetry.space_group_name_H-M   'P 1'
#
loop_
_entity.id
_entity.type
_entity.pdbx_description
1 polymer ?
#
loop_
_entity_poly.entity_id
_entity_poly.type
_entity_poly.pdbx_seq_one_letter_code
_entity_poly.pdbx_strand_id
1 'polypeptide(L)'
;MISTSAVIDLADAIVAAAIGSLADLGGPDVEQAFAYDLAHAASAVATARSLLDYGAKGDSEARIACVFTADVLHDLAGKILGREPLWGVAPGALDGASEFIAEYRDPEVIALLAESSGPLHLTDDMDMVRDTFRAFAQDVIDDYNATPHSGLPRYRDPVTLRKRYMTPTEAWEAWEADGGTVIQIDPEDAADLFRPYE
;
A
#
# COMPACT_ATOMS: atom_id res chain seq x y z
N MET A 1 -1.27 -25.55 9.93
CA MET A 1 -1.31 -24.08 9.78
C MET A 1 -2.76 -23.65 9.78
N ILE A 2 -3.11 -22.67 10.61
CA ILE A 2 -4.45 -22.07 10.65
C ILE A 2 -4.75 -21.38 9.31
N SER A 3 -5.99 -21.45 8.82
CA SER A 3 -6.37 -20.83 7.53
C SER A 3 -6.46 -19.31 7.64
N THR A 4 -6.22 -18.60 6.53
CA THR A 4 -6.38 -17.14 6.42
C THR A 4 -7.74 -16.64 6.91
N SER A 5 -8.83 -17.32 6.55
CA SER A 5 -10.18 -16.94 7.02
C SER A 5 -10.31 -17.04 8.55
N ALA A 6 -9.75 -18.08 9.15
CA ALA A 6 -9.83 -18.31 10.60
C ALA A 6 -9.01 -17.28 11.40
N VAL A 7 -7.86 -16.83 10.91
CA VAL A 7 -7.11 -15.74 11.57
C VAL A 7 -7.80 -14.38 11.40
N ILE A 8 -8.50 -14.16 10.29
CA ILE A 8 -9.35 -12.96 10.11
C ILE A 8 -10.56 -13.03 11.06
N ASP A 9 -11.19 -14.19 11.24
CA ASP A 9 -12.28 -14.37 12.20
C ASP A 9 -11.81 -14.06 13.63
N LEU A 10 -10.57 -14.43 13.99
CA LEU A 10 -9.96 -14.06 15.26
C LEU A 10 -9.80 -12.54 15.40
N ALA A 11 -9.29 -11.87 14.36
CA ALA A 11 -9.13 -10.42 14.35
C ALA A 11 -10.47 -9.67 14.44
N ASP A 12 -11.51 -10.17 13.75
CA ASP A 12 -12.86 -9.60 13.83
C ASP A 12 -13.46 -9.74 15.23
N ALA A 13 -13.22 -10.86 15.92
CA ALA A 13 -13.66 -11.03 17.30
C ALA A 13 -13.01 -10.00 18.25
N ILE A 14 -11.74 -9.69 18.01
CA ILE A 14 -11.01 -8.65 18.76
C ILE A 14 -11.56 -7.26 18.45
N VAL A 15 -11.78 -6.93 17.17
CA VAL A 15 -12.40 -5.65 16.76
C VAL A 15 -13.78 -5.50 17.39
N ALA A 16 -14.61 -6.55 17.40
CA ALA A 16 -15.91 -6.54 18.05
C ALA A 16 -15.82 -6.30 19.56
N ALA A 17 -14.86 -6.92 20.24
CA ALA A 17 -14.61 -6.68 21.68
C ALA A 17 -14.19 -5.22 21.94
N ALA A 18 -13.31 -4.68 21.09
CA ALA A 18 -12.85 -3.30 21.20
C ALA A 18 -13.95 -2.28 20.93
N ILE A 19 -14.90 -2.57 20.02
CA ILE A 19 -16.11 -1.75 19.82
C ILE A 19 -16.96 -1.73 21.09
N GLY A 20 -17.14 -2.88 21.75
CA GLY A 20 -17.82 -2.97 23.04
C GLY A 20 -17.14 -2.13 24.12
N SER A 21 -15.81 -2.27 24.24
CA SER A 21 -15.00 -1.48 25.17
C SER A 21 -15.13 0.03 24.90
N LEU A 22 -15.08 0.47 23.64
CA LEU A 22 -15.25 1.87 23.26
C LEU A 22 -16.62 2.40 23.70
N ALA A 23 -17.68 1.61 23.54
CA ALA A 23 -19.03 1.99 23.97
C ALA A 23 -19.10 2.16 25.50
N ASP A 24 -18.52 1.22 26.25
CA ASP A 24 -18.50 1.25 27.71
C ASP A 24 -17.69 2.44 28.27
N LEU A 25 -16.65 2.89 27.54
CA LEU A 25 -15.83 4.05 27.89
C LEU A 25 -16.47 5.40 27.53
N GLY A 26 -17.69 5.40 26.98
CA GLY A 26 -18.43 6.63 26.65
C GLY A 26 -18.37 7.04 25.17
N GLY A 27 -17.82 6.17 24.31
CA GLY A 27 -17.89 6.32 22.86
C GLY A 27 -16.75 7.15 22.24
N PRO A 28 -16.80 7.33 20.91
CA PRO A 28 -15.69 7.90 20.14
C PRO A 28 -15.42 9.37 20.46
N ASP A 29 -16.42 10.15 20.87
CA ASP A 29 -16.22 11.56 21.23
C ASP A 29 -15.38 11.72 22.50
N VAL A 30 -15.43 10.73 23.41
CA VAL A 30 -14.66 10.68 24.66
C VAL A 30 -13.29 10.07 24.40
N GLU A 31 -13.25 8.91 23.72
CA GLU A 31 -12.04 8.13 23.49
C GLU A 31 -11.54 8.25 22.04
N GLN A 32 -11.36 9.48 21.55
CA GLN A 32 -11.09 9.75 20.12
C GLN A 32 -9.85 9.04 19.56
N ALA A 33 -8.75 9.01 20.32
CA ALA A 33 -7.52 8.35 19.88
C ALA A 33 -7.71 6.83 19.74
N PHE A 34 -8.37 6.20 20.71
CA PHE A 34 -8.69 4.78 20.66
C PHE A 34 -9.70 4.47 19.54
N ALA A 35 -10.70 5.33 19.35
CA ALA A 35 -11.66 5.19 18.26
C ALA A 35 -10.98 5.24 16.88
N TYR A 36 -9.95 6.08 16.71
CA TYR A 36 -9.18 6.15 15.46
C TYR A 36 -8.34 4.89 15.23
N ASP A 37 -7.63 4.41 16.26
CA ASP A 37 -6.89 3.14 16.20
C ASP A 37 -7.81 1.96 15.85
N LEU A 38 -8.97 1.90 16.50
CA LEU A 38 -9.98 0.88 16.28
C LEU A 38 -10.57 0.95 14.87
N ALA A 39 -10.88 2.15 14.37
CA ALA A 39 -11.39 2.34 13.01
C ALA A 39 -10.36 1.90 11.96
N HIS A 40 -9.08 2.21 12.17
CA HIS A 40 -8.01 1.77 11.28
C HIS A 40 -7.86 0.24 11.29
N ALA A 41 -7.84 -0.37 12.48
CA ALA A 41 -7.78 -1.82 12.62
C ALA A 41 -8.98 -2.51 11.96
N ALA A 42 -10.20 -2.04 12.22
CA ALA A 42 -11.42 -2.58 11.63
C ALA A 42 -11.41 -2.49 10.10
N SER A 43 -10.97 -1.35 9.54
CA SER A 43 -10.84 -1.17 8.09
C SER A 43 -9.83 -2.17 7.48
N ALA A 44 -8.69 -2.35 8.14
CA ALA A 44 -7.65 -3.27 7.70
C ALA A 44 -8.13 -4.73 7.73
N VAL A 45 -8.81 -5.16 8.79
CA VAL A 45 -9.39 -6.51 8.91
C VAL A 45 -10.49 -6.72 7.87
N ALA A 46 -11.36 -5.74 7.64
CA ALA A 46 -12.38 -5.80 6.60
C ALA A 46 -11.77 -5.92 5.19
N THR A 47 -10.65 -5.24 4.94
CA THR A 47 -9.90 -5.36 3.69
C THR A 47 -9.26 -6.74 3.53
N ALA A 48 -8.69 -7.31 4.61
CA ALA A 48 -8.16 -8.67 4.58
C ALA A 48 -9.26 -9.69 4.26
N ARG A 49 -10.47 -9.49 4.82
CA ARG A 49 -11.63 -10.33 4.52
C ARG A 49 -12.07 -10.24 3.06
N SER A 50 -12.09 -9.04 2.47
CA SER A 50 -12.48 -8.88 1.06
C SER A 50 -11.46 -9.49 0.08
N LEU A 51 -10.20 -9.63 0.49
CA LEU A 51 -9.16 -10.30 -0.30
C LEU A 51 -9.28 -11.82 -0.36
N LEU A 52 -10.14 -12.46 0.46
CA LEU A 52 -10.30 -13.93 0.42
C LEU A 52 -10.78 -14.42 -0.95
N ASP A 53 -11.73 -13.72 -1.57
CA ASP A 53 -12.25 -14.07 -2.91
C ASP A 53 -11.18 -13.89 -3.99
N TYR A 54 -10.29 -12.89 -3.82
CA TYR A 54 -9.15 -12.69 -4.70
C TYR A 54 -8.12 -13.81 -4.52
N GLY A 55 -7.76 -14.12 -3.27
CA GLY A 55 -6.80 -15.15 -2.93
C GLY A 55 -7.21 -16.55 -3.38
N ALA A 56 -8.52 -16.82 -3.52
CA ALA A 56 -9.02 -18.07 -4.05
C ALA A 56 -8.78 -18.29 -5.56
N LYS A 57 -8.27 -17.29 -6.29
CA LYS A 57 -8.15 -17.33 -7.76
C LYS A 57 -6.82 -17.89 -8.28
N GLY A 58 -5.79 -17.99 -7.45
CA GLY A 58 -4.48 -18.49 -7.85
C GLY A 58 -3.42 -18.39 -6.76
N ASP A 59 -2.26 -18.99 -7.01
CA ASP A 59 -1.18 -19.10 -6.01
C ASP A 59 -0.55 -17.73 -5.67
N SER A 60 -0.41 -16.85 -6.66
CA SER A 60 0.12 -15.50 -6.43
C SER A 60 -0.84 -14.64 -5.61
N GLU A 61 -2.12 -14.74 -5.90
CA GLU A 61 -3.21 -14.03 -5.27
C GLU A 61 -3.40 -14.51 -3.84
N ALA A 62 -3.34 -15.84 -3.63
CA ALA A 62 -3.35 -16.45 -2.31
C ALA A 62 -2.20 -15.92 -1.46
N ARG A 63 -1.00 -15.82 -2.03
CA ARG A 63 0.17 -15.28 -1.32
C ARG A 63 0.00 -13.81 -0.97
N ILE A 64 -0.46 -12.98 -1.90
CA ILE A 64 -0.76 -11.56 -1.64
C ILE A 64 -1.78 -11.43 -0.50
N ALA A 65 -2.87 -12.20 -0.54
CA ALA A 65 -3.89 -12.18 0.49
C ALA A 65 -3.34 -12.62 1.86
N CYS A 66 -2.47 -13.65 1.90
CA CYS A 66 -1.88 -14.12 3.15
C CYS A 66 -0.86 -13.14 3.73
N VAL A 67 0.03 -12.57 2.91
CA VAL A 67 1.00 -11.55 3.34
C VAL A 67 0.29 -10.30 3.86
N PHE A 68 -0.70 -9.79 3.11
CA PHE A 68 -1.51 -8.66 3.56
C PHE A 68 -2.20 -8.97 4.90
N THR A 69 -2.81 -10.15 5.03
CA THR A 69 -3.47 -10.55 6.29
C THR A 69 -2.47 -10.61 7.44
N ALA A 70 -1.26 -11.13 7.23
CA ALA A 70 -0.23 -11.19 8.25
C ALA A 70 0.27 -9.81 8.68
N ASP A 71 0.41 -8.86 7.74
CA ASP A 71 0.70 -7.45 8.05
C ASP A 71 -0.40 -6.81 8.90
N VAL A 72 -1.67 -7.03 8.53
CA VAL A 72 -2.82 -6.54 9.30
C VAL A 72 -2.83 -7.09 10.73
N LEU A 73 -2.58 -8.40 10.89
CA LEU A 73 -2.54 -9.04 12.20
C LEU A 73 -1.35 -8.55 13.04
N HIS A 74 -0.19 -8.32 12.42
CA HIS A 74 0.99 -7.79 13.09
C HIS A 74 0.76 -6.34 13.58
N ASP A 75 0.18 -5.49 12.73
CA ASP A 75 -0.20 -4.12 13.11
C ASP A 75 -1.26 -4.12 14.22
N LEU A 76 -2.27 -4.99 14.13
CA LEU A 76 -3.27 -5.17 15.18
C LEU A 76 -2.63 -5.63 16.51
N ALA A 77 -1.68 -6.58 16.47
CA ALA A 77 -0.94 -7.00 17.64
C ALA A 77 -0.17 -5.84 18.28
N GLY A 78 0.49 -5.00 17.47
CA GLY A 78 1.19 -3.80 17.95
C GLY A 78 0.25 -2.78 18.60
N LYS A 79 -0.98 -2.65 18.09
CA LYS A 79 -2.02 -1.82 18.71
C LYS A 79 -2.55 -2.42 20.02
N ILE A 80 -2.59 -3.73 20.18
CA ILE A 80 -3.18 -4.38 21.37
C ILE A 80 -2.18 -4.48 22.52
N LEU A 81 -0.90 -4.73 22.20
CA LEU A 81 0.12 -5.05 23.19
C LEU A 81 0.23 -3.97 24.29
N GLY A 82 0.03 -4.38 25.55
CA GLY A 82 0.03 -3.49 26.71
C GLY A 82 -1.21 -2.61 26.86
N ARG A 83 -2.19 -2.75 25.96
CA ARG A 83 -3.49 -2.06 25.94
C ARG A 83 -4.67 -3.05 25.92
N GLU A 84 -4.45 -4.31 26.27
CA GLU A 84 -5.46 -5.38 26.16
C GLU A 84 -6.78 -5.04 26.88
N PRO A 85 -6.77 -4.48 28.11
CA PRO A 85 -8.01 -4.07 28.77
C PRO A 85 -8.76 -2.95 28.02
N LEU A 86 -8.03 -2.01 27.39
CA LEU A 86 -8.63 -0.95 26.56
C LEU A 86 -9.31 -1.54 25.32
N TRP A 87 -8.72 -2.60 24.74
CA TRP A 87 -9.28 -3.33 23.61
C TRP A 87 -10.33 -4.37 24.00
N GLY A 88 -10.66 -4.52 25.30
CA GLY A 88 -11.67 -5.46 25.77
C GLY A 88 -11.25 -6.93 25.63
N VAL A 89 -9.94 -7.23 25.59
CA VAL A 89 -9.41 -8.59 25.38
C VAL A 89 -8.42 -9.00 26.47
N ALA A 90 -8.14 -10.30 26.55
CA ALA A 90 -7.12 -10.82 27.43
C ALA A 90 -5.72 -10.74 26.79
N PRO A 91 -4.63 -10.72 27.59
CA PRO A 91 -3.28 -10.94 27.09
C PRO A 91 -3.20 -12.21 26.24
N GLY A 92 -2.52 -12.12 25.10
CA GLY A 92 -2.38 -13.24 24.15
C GLY A 92 -3.59 -13.46 23.23
N ALA A 93 -4.49 -12.48 23.08
CA ALA A 93 -5.68 -12.60 22.22
C ALA A 93 -5.38 -12.98 20.75
N LEU A 94 -4.16 -12.70 20.26
CA LEU A 94 -3.70 -13.06 18.91
C LEU A 94 -2.72 -14.25 18.86
N ASP A 95 -2.44 -14.93 19.97
CA ASP A 95 -1.44 -16.00 20.02
C ASP A 95 -1.76 -17.14 19.03
N GLY A 96 -3.05 -17.40 18.78
CA GLY A 96 -3.52 -18.38 17.78
C GLY A 96 -3.16 -18.05 16.33
N ALA A 97 -2.75 -16.82 16.03
CA ALA A 97 -2.30 -16.40 14.71
C ALA A 97 -0.76 -16.30 14.58
N SER A 98 -0.01 -16.55 15.66
CA SER A 98 1.45 -16.35 15.71
C SER A 98 2.21 -17.09 14.59
N GLU A 99 1.90 -18.37 14.35
CA GLU A 99 2.52 -19.16 13.27
C GLU A 99 2.18 -18.60 11.87
N PHE A 100 0.95 -18.14 11.67
CA PHE A 100 0.52 -17.54 10.39
C PHE A 100 1.25 -16.21 10.14
N ILE A 101 1.33 -15.37 11.18
CA ILE A 101 2.06 -14.10 11.12
C ILE A 101 3.53 -14.37 10.80
N ALA A 102 4.17 -15.32 11.49
CA ALA A 102 5.57 -15.65 11.26
C ALA A 102 5.84 -16.14 9.84
N GLU A 103 5.02 -17.05 9.32
CA GLU A 103 5.16 -17.60 7.96
C GLU A 103 5.06 -16.51 6.89
N TYR A 104 4.03 -15.68 6.95
CA TYR A 104 3.73 -14.73 5.87
C TYR A 104 4.36 -13.34 6.06
N ARG A 105 5.03 -13.11 7.19
CA ARG A 105 5.95 -11.98 7.40
C ARG A 105 7.42 -12.37 7.18
N ASP A 106 7.68 -13.61 6.79
CA ASP A 106 9.02 -14.05 6.46
C ASP A 106 9.60 -13.20 5.31
N PRO A 107 10.84 -12.67 5.44
CA PRO A 107 11.44 -11.82 4.42
C PRO A 107 11.53 -12.47 3.03
N GLU A 108 11.77 -13.78 2.96
CA GLU A 108 11.82 -14.49 1.67
C GLU A 108 10.43 -14.57 1.03
N VAL A 109 9.38 -14.77 1.84
CA VAL A 109 7.99 -14.77 1.35
C VAL A 109 7.58 -13.40 0.82
N ILE A 110 7.95 -12.33 1.53
CA ILE A 110 7.66 -10.94 1.11
C ILE A 110 8.43 -10.60 -0.16
N ALA A 111 9.71 -10.95 -0.26
CA ALA A 111 10.54 -10.67 -1.43
C ALA A 111 9.96 -11.25 -2.72
N LEU A 112 9.31 -12.42 -2.65
CA LEU A 112 8.65 -13.04 -3.80
C LEU A 112 7.48 -12.21 -4.36
N LEU A 113 6.91 -11.28 -3.60
CA LEU A 113 5.87 -10.37 -4.08
C LEU A 113 6.42 -9.15 -4.84
N ALA A 114 7.71 -8.83 -4.72
CA ALA A 114 8.31 -7.68 -5.39
C ALA A 114 8.34 -7.84 -6.92
N GLU A 115 8.35 -9.08 -7.41
CA GLU A 115 8.48 -9.39 -8.84
C GLU A 115 7.14 -9.33 -9.61
N SER A 116 6.00 -9.32 -8.92
CA SER A 116 4.69 -9.33 -9.56
C SER A 116 3.60 -8.72 -8.68
N SER A 117 2.80 -7.82 -9.25
CA SER A 117 1.64 -7.21 -8.58
C SER A 117 0.40 -8.11 -8.53
N GLY A 118 0.46 -9.32 -9.09
CA GLY A 118 -0.68 -10.26 -9.17
C GLY A 118 -1.68 -9.93 -10.29
N PRO A 119 -2.37 -10.93 -10.87
CA PRO A 119 -3.43 -10.71 -11.85
C PRO A 119 -4.60 -9.95 -11.25
N LEU A 120 -5.19 -8.99 -11.97
CA LEU A 120 -6.31 -8.18 -11.45
C LEU A 120 -7.67 -8.87 -11.58
N HIS A 121 -7.78 -9.91 -12.42
CA HIS A 121 -9.03 -10.63 -12.71
C HIS A 121 -10.19 -9.71 -13.06
N LEU A 122 -9.91 -8.64 -13.81
CA LEU A 122 -10.97 -7.83 -14.39
C LEU A 122 -11.65 -8.62 -15.51
N THR A 123 -12.89 -8.27 -15.82
CA THR A 123 -13.54 -8.77 -17.03
C THR A 123 -12.85 -8.16 -18.26
N ASP A 124 -12.85 -8.86 -19.39
CA ASP A 124 -12.25 -8.37 -20.66
C ASP A 124 -12.66 -6.93 -21.00
N ASP A 125 -13.93 -6.56 -20.80
CA ASP A 125 -14.43 -5.19 -21.04
C ASP A 125 -13.75 -4.15 -20.13
N MET A 126 -13.49 -4.50 -18.87
CA MET A 126 -12.86 -3.62 -17.89
C MET A 126 -11.34 -3.52 -18.12
N ASP A 127 -10.70 -4.61 -18.54
CA ASP A 127 -9.31 -4.60 -18.98
C ASP A 127 -9.12 -3.68 -20.19
N MET A 128 -9.98 -3.80 -21.20
CA MET A 128 -9.98 -2.93 -22.38
C MET A 128 -10.19 -1.45 -22.00
N VAL A 129 -11.15 -1.18 -21.11
CA VAL A 129 -11.40 0.19 -20.59
C VAL A 129 -10.16 0.73 -19.89
N ARG A 130 -9.55 -0.03 -18.97
CA ARG A 130 -8.34 0.38 -18.26
C ARG A 130 -7.21 0.73 -19.22
N ASP A 131 -6.95 -0.13 -20.20
CA ASP A 131 -5.84 0.06 -21.13
C ASP A 131 -6.08 1.27 -22.04
N THR A 132 -7.33 1.48 -22.49
CA THR A 132 -7.72 2.66 -23.26
C THR A 132 -7.56 3.95 -22.45
N PHE A 133 -8.01 3.96 -21.20
CA PHE A 133 -7.84 5.11 -20.30
C PHE A 133 -6.36 5.39 -20.00
N ARG A 134 -5.54 4.34 -19.84
CA ARG A 134 -4.09 4.51 -19.63
C ARG A 134 -3.42 5.14 -20.85
N ALA A 135 -3.75 4.68 -22.06
CA ALA A 135 -3.23 5.26 -23.29
C ALA A 135 -3.64 6.74 -23.42
N PHE A 136 -4.92 7.05 -23.20
CA PHE A 136 -5.41 8.43 -23.23
C PHE A 136 -4.72 9.31 -22.18
N ALA A 137 -4.54 8.82 -20.95
CA ALA A 137 -3.85 9.56 -19.90
C ALA A 137 -2.38 9.84 -20.29
N GLN A 138 -1.72 8.88 -20.92
CA GLN A 138 -0.36 9.07 -21.43
C GLN A 138 -0.33 10.15 -22.53
N ASP A 139 -1.25 10.12 -23.49
CA ASP A 139 -1.34 11.14 -24.54
C ASP A 139 -1.52 12.55 -23.94
N VAL A 140 -2.38 12.69 -22.92
CA VAL A 140 -2.58 13.97 -22.22
C VAL A 140 -1.30 14.44 -21.50
N ILE A 141 -0.58 13.51 -20.87
CA ILE A 141 0.70 13.81 -20.20
C ILE A 141 1.74 14.26 -21.22
N ASP A 142 1.86 13.55 -22.33
CA ASP A 142 2.83 13.82 -23.39
C ASP A 142 2.55 15.18 -24.04
N ASP A 143 1.29 15.45 -24.39
CA ASP A 143 0.86 16.75 -24.94
C ASP A 143 1.15 17.90 -23.96
N TYR A 144 0.87 17.71 -22.68
CA TYR A 144 1.19 18.70 -21.65
C TYR A 144 2.71 18.96 -21.57
N ASN A 145 3.50 17.89 -21.56
CA ASN A 145 4.96 17.94 -21.45
C ASN A 145 5.66 18.49 -22.71
N ALA A 146 4.99 18.40 -23.86
CA ALA A 146 5.43 18.97 -25.14
C ALA A 146 4.93 20.41 -25.37
N THR A 147 4.07 20.95 -24.49
CA THR A 147 3.52 22.31 -24.63
C THR A 147 4.38 23.33 -23.86
N PRO A 148 4.64 24.54 -24.38
CA PRO A 148 5.33 25.59 -23.62
C PRO A 148 4.52 26.13 -22.43
N HIS A 149 5.13 26.21 -21.25
CA HIS A 149 4.46 26.71 -20.04
C HIS A 149 5.11 28.00 -19.53
N SER A 150 4.29 29.00 -19.22
CA SER A 150 4.78 30.31 -18.76
C SER A 150 5.54 30.30 -17.42
N GLY A 151 5.41 29.22 -16.65
CA GLY A 151 6.15 29.02 -15.40
C GLY A 151 7.60 28.55 -15.58
N LEU A 152 8.00 28.16 -16.80
CA LEU A 152 9.35 27.65 -17.08
C LEU A 152 10.26 28.75 -17.65
N PRO A 153 11.60 28.56 -17.63
CA PRO A 153 12.53 29.50 -18.24
C PRO A 153 12.24 29.72 -19.73
N ARG A 154 12.61 30.90 -20.23
CA ARG A 154 12.54 31.21 -21.67
C ARG A 154 13.89 30.99 -22.31
N TYR A 155 13.88 30.37 -23.48
CA TYR A 155 15.07 30.17 -24.30
C TYR A 155 14.82 30.60 -25.75
N ARG A 156 15.90 30.64 -26.54
CA ARG A 156 15.81 30.90 -27.97
C ARG A 156 15.66 29.56 -28.68
N ASP A 157 14.46 29.32 -29.22
CA ASP A 157 14.15 28.11 -29.96
C ASP A 157 15.10 27.95 -31.15
N PRO A 158 15.78 26.80 -31.30
CA PRO A 158 16.78 26.60 -32.36
C PRO A 158 16.16 26.50 -33.75
N VAL A 159 14.88 26.13 -33.86
CA VAL A 159 14.15 25.99 -35.12
C VAL A 159 13.53 27.32 -35.52
N THR A 160 12.76 27.93 -34.62
CA THR A 160 12.00 29.16 -34.94
C THR A 160 12.81 30.44 -34.73
N LEU A 161 13.95 30.35 -34.02
CA LEU A 161 14.83 31.45 -33.62
C LEU A 161 14.15 32.53 -32.75
N ARG A 162 12.91 32.29 -32.32
CA ARG A 162 12.12 33.17 -31.44
C ARG A 162 12.32 32.80 -29.98
N LYS A 163 12.12 33.78 -29.09
CA LYS A 163 12.20 33.56 -27.65
C LYS A 163 10.86 33.07 -27.11
N ARG A 164 10.77 31.81 -26.68
CA ARG A 164 9.56 31.21 -26.08
C ARG A 164 9.88 30.57 -24.73
N TYR A 165 8.83 30.22 -23.98
CA TYR A 165 8.97 29.39 -22.79
C TYR A 165 9.38 27.97 -23.18
N MET A 166 10.10 27.30 -22.29
CA MET A 166 10.39 25.87 -22.40
C MET A 166 9.12 25.04 -22.20
N THR A 167 9.13 23.82 -22.73
CA THR A 167 8.22 22.74 -22.32
C THR A 167 8.80 22.00 -21.10
N PRO A 168 8.00 21.25 -20.32
CA PRO A 168 8.49 20.43 -19.22
C PRO A 168 9.59 19.46 -19.63
N THR A 169 9.45 18.81 -20.80
CA THR A 169 10.48 17.94 -21.36
C THR A 169 11.79 18.70 -21.61
N GLU A 170 11.73 19.87 -22.26
CA GLU A 170 12.93 20.69 -22.52
C GLU A 170 13.58 21.19 -21.22
N ALA A 171 12.77 21.53 -20.21
CA ALA A 171 13.28 21.96 -18.92
C ALA A 171 13.93 20.80 -18.15
N TRP A 172 13.39 19.59 -18.26
CA TRP A 172 13.97 18.37 -17.70
C TRP A 172 15.31 18.05 -18.36
N GLU A 173 15.35 18.03 -19.70
CA GLU A 173 16.58 17.78 -20.47
C GLU A 173 17.67 18.81 -20.16
N ALA A 174 17.30 20.09 -20.03
CA ALA A 174 18.24 21.14 -19.63
C ALA A 174 18.78 20.93 -18.21
N TRP A 175 17.92 20.54 -17.26
CA TRP A 175 18.34 20.23 -15.90
C TRP A 175 19.29 19.03 -15.85
N GLU A 176 19.02 17.96 -16.60
CA GLU A 176 19.94 16.82 -16.73
C GLU A 176 21.28 17.23 -17.35
N ALA A 177 21.25 18.06 -18.41
CA ALA A 177 22.46 18.59 -19.05
C ALA A 177 23.30 19.48 -18.12
N ASP A 178 22.67 20.17 -17.18
CA ASP A 178 23.31 20.98 -16.14
C ASP A 178 23.88 20.12 -14.98
N GLY A 179 23.85 18.78 -15.12
CA GLY A 179 24.32 17.83 -14.11
C GLY A 179 23.27 17.45 -13.07
N GLY A 180 22.01 17.79 -13.34
CA GLY A 180 20.87 17.30 -12.58
C GLY A 180 20.85 15.77 -12.60
N THR A 181 20.81 15.18 -11.41
CA THR A 181 20.73 13.73 -11.26
C THR A 181 19.47 13.42 -10.48
N VAL A 182 18.67 12.49 -11.01
CA VAL A 182 17.59 11.94 -10.22
C VAL A 182 18.23 11.11 -9.13
N ILE A 183 17.86 11.39 -7.89
CA ILE A 183 18.27 10.55 -6.76
C ILE A 183 17.53 9.23 -6.93
N GLN A 184 18.19 8.30 -7.62
CA GLN A 184 17.83 6.89 -7.66
C GLN A 184 18.54 6.24 -6.48
N ILE A 185 17.84 5.41 -5.73
CA ILE A 185 18.48 4.57 -4.73
C ILE A 185 19.31 3.54 -5.50
N ASP A 186 20.59 3.40 -5.16
CA ASP A 186 21.44 2.38 -5.78
C ASP A 186 20.79 1.00 -5.58
N PRO A 187 20.77 0.11 -6.59
CA PRO A 187 20.12 -1.20 -6.44
C PRO A 187 20.66 -2.04 -5.27
N GLU A 188 21.94 -1.91 -4.92
CA GLU A 188 22.52 -2.55 -3.74
C GLU A 188 21.98 -1.90 -2.46
N ASP A 189 21.96 -0.56 -2.39
CA ASP A 189 21.38 0.18 -1.25
C ASP A 189 19.87 -0.10 -1.10
N ALA A 190 19.14 -0.21 -2.20
CA ALA A 190 17.71 -0.52 -2.21
C ALA A 190 17.45 -1.93 -1.68
N ALA A 191 18.30 -2.90 -2.05
CA ALA A 191 18.23 -4.25 -1.51
C ALA A 191 18.61 -4.29 -0.01
N ASP A 192 19.54 -3.42 0.41
CA ASP A 192 20.01 -3.32 1.79
C ASP A 192 18.99 -2.67 2.72
N LEU A 193 18.22 -1.67 2.24
CA LEU A 193 17.14 -1.00 2.98
C LEU A 193 16.06 -1.94 3.51
N PHE A 194 15.90 -3.13 2.91
CA PHE A 194 14.93 -4.14 3.31
C PHE A 194 15.54 -5.37 3.98
N ARG A 195 16.86 -5.38 4.25
CA ARG A 195 17.51 -6.47 4.99
C ARG A 195 17.38 -6.25 6.50
N PRO A 196 16.89 -7.24 7.26
CA PRO A 196 17.00 -7.22 8.71
C PRO A 196 18.48 -7.47 9.08
N TYR A 197 19.15 -6.46 9.61
CA TYR A 197 20.46 -6.66 10.27
C TYR A 197 20.24 -7.16 11.70
N GLU A 198 21.10 -8.08 12.14
CA GLU A 198 21.13 -8.63 13.51
C GLU A 198 21.51 -7.58 14.58
#